data_AF-A0A3T1B456-F1
#
_entry.id   AF-A0A3T1B456-F1
#
_cell.length_a   1.000
_cell.length_b   1.000
_cell.length_c   1.000
_cell.angle_alpha   90.00
_cell.angle_beta   90.00
_cell.angle_gamma   90.00
#
_symmetry.space_group_name_H-M   'P 1'
#
loop_
_entity.id
_entity.type
_entity.pdbx_description
1 polymer ?
#
loop_
_entity_poly.entity_id
_entity_poly.type
_entity_poly.pdbx_seq_one_letter_code
_entity_poly.pdbx_strand_id
1 'polypeptide(L)'
;MSDALAARWSSHWTPREVADRLTGTTTPWCVAAGWALDLFRGRQTRPHGDIEIAIPADGAARPHLSPDQRAALAGMLSHAHPGHRWLAHL
;
A
#
# COMPACT_ATOMS: atom_id res chain seq x y z
N MET A 1 8.39 -33.09 0.66
CA MET A 1 8.60 -31.73 0.08
C MET A 1 7.35 -30.83 0.14
N SER A 2 6.14 -31.35 0.34
CA SER A 2 4.88 -30.57 0.39
C SER A 2 4.71 -29.69 1.63
N ASP A 3 4.97 -30.23 2.83
CA ASP A 3 4.69 -29.54 4.10
C ASP A 3 5.58 -28.32 4.34
N ALA A 4 6.83 -28.35 3.87
CA ALA A 4 7.76 -27.24 3.98
C ALA A 4 7.38 -26.06 3.07
N LEU A 5 6.74 -26.29 1.92
CA LEU A 5 6.25 -25.22 1.06
C LEU A 5 4.99 -24.59 1.64
N ALA A 6 4.06 -25.41 2.12
CA ALA A 6 2.86 -24.95 2.81
C ALA A 6 3.20 -24.13 4.07
N ALA A 7 4.17 -24.57 4.87
CA ALA A 7 4.65 -23.83 6.04
C ALA A 7 5.37 -22.51 5.69
N ARG A 8 6.02 -22.44 4.53
CA ARG A 8 6.63 -21.19 4.03
C ARG A 8 5.59 -20.20 3.49
N TRP A 9 4.45 -20.71 3.01
CA TRP A 9 3.36 -19.91 2.44
C TRP A 9 2.30 -19.56 3.50
N SER A 10 2.31 -20.20 4.67
CA SER A 10 1.43 -19.89 5.79
C SER A 10 1.92 -18.72 6.65
N SER A 11 3.18 -18.31 6.51
CA SER A 11 3.72 -17.10 7.13
C SER A 11 3.52 -15.90 6.21
N HIS A 12 2.63 -15.00 6.58
CA HIS A 12 2.44 -13.73 5.87
C HIS A 12 3.50 -12.72 6.32
N TRP A 13 4.05 -11.96 5.37
CA TRP A 13 4.97 -10.89 5.72
C TRP A 13 4.21 -9.65 6.17
N THR A 14 4.84 -8.87 7.04
CA THR A 14 4.42 -7.52 7.37
C THR A 14 4.94 -6.52 6.31
N PRO A 15 4.38 -5.30 6.25
CA PRO A 15 4.91 -4.22 5.41
C PRO A 15 6.41 -3.95 5.63
N ARG A 16 6.88 -4.03 6.88
CA ARG A 16 8.29 -3.81 7.21
C ARG A 16 9.18 -4.91 6.63
N GLU A 17 8.78 -6.17 6.81
CA GLU A 17 9.52 -7.31 6.27
C GLU A 17 9.62 -7.31 4.75
N VAL A 18 8.60 -6.81 4.06
CA VAL A 18 8.65 -6.60 2.61
C VAL A 18 9.59 -5.46 2.26
N ALA A 19 9.53 -4.33 2.97
CA ALA A 19 10.44 -3.21 2.76
C ALA A 19 11.91 -3.62 2.91
N ASP A 20 12.23 -4.38 3.97
CA ASP A 20 13.58 -4.89 4.22
C ASP A 20 14.06 -5.80 3.08
N ARG A 21 13.20 -6.70 2.59
CA ARG A 21 13.52 -7.60 1.47
C ARG A 21 13.70 -6.90 0.14
N LEU A 22 12.97 -5.80 -0.08
CA LEU A 22 13.05 -4.99 -1.28
C LEU A 22 14.14 -3.90 -1.18
N THR A 23 14.94 -3.89 -0.12
CA THR A 23 16.08 -2.98 0.01
C THR A 23 17.00 -3.10 -1.21
N GLY A 24 17.30 -1.96 -1.85
CA GLY A 24 18.12 -1.90 -3.06
C GLY A 24 17.36 -2.00 -4.37
N THR A 25 16.04 -2.27 -4.35
CA THR A 25 15.22 -2.14 -5.56
C THR A 25 15.08 -0.66 -5.96
N THR A 26 15.23 -0.38 -7.24
CA THR A 26 14.97 0.96 -7.81
C THR A 26 13.56 1.08 -8.37
N THR A 27 12.85 -0.04 -8.53
CA THR A 27 11.47 -0.06 -9.04
C THR A 27 10.52 0.47 -7.97
N PRO A 28 9.73 1.52 -8.25
CA PRO A 28 8.71 1.99 -7.32
C PRO A 28 7.69 0.89 -7.01
N TRP A 29 7.36 0.75 -5.73
CA TRP A 29 6.36 -0.20 -5.26
C TRP A 29 5.59 0.41 -4.09
N CYS A 30 4.42 -0.13 -3.79
CA CYS A 30 3.65 0.23 -2.62
C CYS A 30 2.99 -1.00 -1.99
N VAL A 31 2.60 -0.86 -0.72
CA VAL A 31 1.71 -1.79 -0.05
C VAL A 31 0.28 -1.51 -0.50
N ALA A 32 -0.49 -2.55 -0.75
CA ALA A 32 -1.88 -2.49 -1.22
C ALA A 32 -2.87 -3.08 -0.21
N ALA A 33 -4.16 -2.94 -0.53
CA ALA A 33 -5.29 -3.51 0.21
C ALA A 33 -5.28 -3.25 1.72
N GLY A 34 -5.54 -4.28 2.54
CA GLY A 34 -5.78 -4.15 3.97
C GLY A 34 -4.65 -3.46 4.73
N TRP A 35 -3.40 -3.80 4.42
CA TRP A 35 -2.24 -3.17 5.04
C TRP A 35 -2.09 -1.70 4.66
N ALA A 36 -2.44 -1.30 3.44
CA ALA A 36 -2.37 0.10 3.02
C ALA A 36 -3.29 1.00 3.85
N LEU A 37 -4.48 0.49 4.24
CA LEU A 37 -5.43 1.20 5.09
C LEU A 37 -4.89 1.40 6.50
N ASP A 38 -4.24 0.38 7.06
CA ASP A 38 -3.66 0.44 8.40
C ASP A 38 -2.43 1.35 8.44
N LEU A 39 -1.60 1.33 7.39
CA LEU A 39 -0.49 2.28 7.21
C LEU A 39 -1.00 3.73 7.10
N PHE A 40 -2.07 3.95 6.32
CA PHE A 40 -2.71 5.26 6.22
C PHE A 40 -3.26 5.75 7.56
N ARG A 41 -3.83 4.85 8.37
CA ARG A 41 -4.32 5.15 9.73
C ARG A 41 -3.21 5.27 10.77
N GLY A 42 -1.97 4.89 10.44
CA GLY A 42 -0.84 4.85 11.37
C GLY A 42 -0.94 3.77 12.46
N ARG A 43 -1.88 2.82 12.34
CA ARG A 43 -2.08 1.73 13.30
C ARG A 43 -2.71 0.52 12.63
N GLN A 44 -2.31 -0.68 13.06
CA GLN A 44 -2.98 -1.91 12.67
C GLN A 44 -4.38 -1.97 13.29
N THR A 45 -5.41 -2.26 12.49
CA THR A 45 -6.80 -2.30 12.93
C THR A 45 -7.39 -3.70 12.98
N ARG A 46 -6.77 -4.67 12.30
CA ARG A 46 -7.12 -6.11 12.37
C ARG A 46 -5.89 -6.99 12.09
N PRO A 47 -5.93 -8.28 12.44
CA PRO A 47 -4.97 -9.24 11.90
C PRO A 47 -5.05 -9.28 10.37
N HIS A 48 -3.90 -9.35 9.70
CA HIS A 48 -3.80 -9.57 8.26
C HIS A 48 -3.22 -10.95 8.00
N GLY A 49 -3.88 -11.68 7.12
CA GLY A 49 -3.51 -13.03 6.73
C GLY A 49 -2.81 -13.05 5.38
N ASP A 50 -2.24 -11.95 4.94
CA ASP A 50 -1.51 -11.80 3.68
C ASP A 50 -0.77 -10.45 3.66
N ILE A 51 0.02 -10.28 2.60
CA ILE A 51 0.57 -8.99 2.19
C ILE A 51 0.33 -8.84 0.70
N GLU A 52 -0.12 -7.64 0.31
CA GLU A 52 -0.25 -7.28 -1.09
C GLU A 52 0.70 -6.12 -1.39
N ILE A 53 1.46 -6.26 -2.48
CA ILE A 53 2.25 -5.16 -3.03
C ILE A 53 1.86 -4.92 -4.49
N ALA A 54 1.96 -3.67 -4.90
CA ALA A 54 1.74 -3.26 -6.28
C ALA A 54 2.97 -2.51 -6.81
N ILE A 55 3.25 -2.72 -8.09
CA ILE A 55 4.20 -1.93 -8.88
C ILE A 55 3.35 -1.01 -9.75
N PRO A 56 3.39 0.32 -9.52
CA PRO A 56 2.60 1.24 -10.33
C PRO A 56 3.13 1.32 -11.76
N ALA A 57 2.22 1.32 -12.74
CA ALA A 57 2.59 1.34 -14.16
C ALA A 57 3.36 2.61 -14.58
N ASP A 58 3.08 3.75 -13.94
CA ASP A 58 3.70 5.05 -14.19
C ASP A 58 4.82 5.39 -13.18
N GLY A 59 5.23 4.42 -12.35
CA GLY A 59 6.23 4.62 -11.30
C GLY A 59 5.75 5.41 -10.09
N ALA A 60 4.47 5.81 -10.03
CA ALA A 60 3.88 6.49 -8.88
C ALA A 60 2.65 5.73 -8.40
N ALA A 61 2.54 5.47 -7.09
CA ALA A 61 1.37 4.79 -6.51
C ALA A 61 0.13 5.70 -6.47
N ARG A 62 -0.33 6.14 -7.65
CA ARG A 62 -1.53 6.93 -7.84
C ARG A 62 -2.69 6.00 -8.16
N PRO A 63 -3.84 6.15 -7.49
CA PRO A 63 -5.03 5.42 -7.89
C PRO A 63 -5.44 5.86 -9.30
N HIS A 64 -5.79 4.89 -10.16
CA HIS A 64 -6.38 5.19 -11.46
C HIS A 64 -7.80 5.68 -11.25
N LEU A 65 -8.00 6.99 -11.36
CA LEU A 65 -9.26 7.67 -11.08
C LEU A 65 -9.70 8.47 -12.31
N SER A 66 -11.01 8.63 -12.49
CA SER A 66 -11.56 9.65 -13.37
C SER A 66 -11.26 11.07 -12.82
N PRO A 67 -11.38 12.14 -13.63
CA PRO A 67 -11.25 13.51 -13.14
C PRO A 67 -12.18 13.80 -11.94
N ASP A 68 -13.45 13.38 -12.01
CA ASP A 68 -14.42 13.60 -10.93
C ASP A 68 -14.04 12.86 -9.65
N GLN A 69 -13.54 11.62 -9.78
CA GLN A 69 -13.04 10.85 -8.65
C GLN A 69 -11.79 11.48 -8.02
N ARG A 70 -10.89 12.07 -8.83
CA ARG A 70 -9.74 12.84 -8.32
C ARG A 70 -10.20 14.07 -7.54
N ALA A 71 -11.15 14.83 -8.07
CA ALA A 71 -11.70 16.00 -7.39
C ALA A 71 -12.36 15.63 -6.07
N ALA A 72 -13.16 14.56 -6.04
CA ALA A 72 -13.76 14.05 -4.81
C ALA A 72 -12.71 13.61 -3.78
N LEU A 73 -11.67 12.89 -4.21
CA LEU A 73 -10.58 12.46 -3.33
C LEU A 73 -9.79 13.65 -2.78
N ALA A 74 -9.49 14.65 -3.61
CA ALA A 74 -8.80 15.87 -3.18
C ALA A 74 -9.61 16.63 -2.11
N GLY A 75 -10.94 16.71 -2.28
CA GLY A 75 -11.83 17.30 -1.27
C GLY A 75 -11.80 16.54 0.06
N MET A 76 -11.91 15.21 0.02
CA MET A 76 -11.84 14.37 1.21
C MET A 76 -10.49 14.50 1.93
N LEU A 77 -9.38 14.45 1.18
CA LEU A 77 -8.04 14.58 1.75
C LEU A 77 -7.79 15.98 2.32
N SER A 78 -8.23 17.05 1.65
CA SER A 78 -8.08 18.41 2.17
C SER A 78 -8.78 18.59 3.52
N HIS A 79 -9.92 17.94 3.70
CA HIS A 79 -10.67 17.99 4.96
C HIS A 79 -10.07 17.11 6.05
N ALA A 80 -9.76 15.84 5.74
CA ALA A 80 -9.32 14.87 6.74
C ALA A 80 -7.81 14.95 7.04
N HIS A 81 -6.99 15.27 6.03
CA HIS A 81 -5.52 15.24 6.08
C HIS A 81 -4.90 16.34 5.17
N PRO A 82 -5.01 17.63 5.52
CA PRO A 82 -4.59 18.75 4.66
C PRO A 82 -3.09 18.75 4.29
N GLY A 83 -2.24 18.03 5.03
CA GLY A 83 -0.82 17.86 4.72
C GLY A 83 -0.49 16.62 3.86
N HIS A 84 -1.50 15.91 3.34
CA HIS A 84 -1.25 14.66 2.63
C HIS A 84 -0.59 14.90 1.27
N ARG A 85 0.54 14.24 1.00
CA ARG A 85 1.37 14.43 -0.21
C ARG A 85 0.64 14.24 -1.55
N TRP A 86 -0.47 13.52 -1.56
CA TRP A 86 -1.28 13.34 -2.77
C TRP A 86 -1.93 14.64 -3.23
N LEU A 87 -2.20 15.60 -2.35
CA LEU A 87 -2.79 16.89 -2.74
C LEU A 87 -1.92 17.67 -3.73
N ALA A 88 -0.60 17.48 -3.71
CA ALA A 88 0.31 18.08 -4.70
C ALA A 88 0.27 17.40 -6.08
N HIS A 89 -0.47 16.30 -6.23
CA HIS A 89 -0.39 15.38 -7.36
C HIS A 89 -1.76 14.89 -7.88
N LEU A 90 -2.88 15.35 -7.28
CA LEU A 90 -4.25 15.05 -7.70
C LEU A 90 -4.81 16.20 -8.53
#